data_AF-A0A8T7J3S8-F1
#
_entry.id   AF-A0A8T7J3S8-F1
#
_cell.length_a   1.000
_cell.length_b   1.000
_cell.length_c   1.000
_cell.angle_alpha   90.00
_cell.angle_beta   90.00
_cell.angle_gamma   90.00
#
_symmetry.space_group_name_H-M   'P 1'
#
loop_
_entity.id
_entity.type
_entity.pdbx_description
1 polymer ?
#
loop_
_entity_poly.entity_id
_entity_poly.type
_entity_poly.pdbx_seq_one_letter_code
_entity_poly.pdbx_strand_id
1 'polypeptide(L)'
;MGVVTRIVDVINSNLNAALDKAEQPEKMIRLVIQDLEETLVDVRSHAAKYIAENKSLVRVKQQAELDVQNWLEKAEVALQKEREDLAKQALIEKSKVEASLGSIQAEIEAVEQQLNVITEDIAALQEKLTEAKAKQSELSKREQVSATRLKAKQVYRESNLQELEQQYQRVLRKIDRVESEYEAHDLASSNDSLRSQFDDLLANENLEKEMSALKQKVANA
;
A
#
# COMPACT_ATOMS: atom_id res chain seq x y z
N MET A 1 -0.65 31.38 15.77
CA MET A 1 -0.08 30.30 14.93
C MET A 1 -0.17 28.99 15.70
N GLY A 2 -1.14 28.15 15.32
CA GLY A 2 -1.48 26.90 16.01
C GLY A 2 -0.34 25.88 15.97
N VAL A 3 -0.33 24.98 16.95
CA VAL A 3 0.63 23.86 17.03
C VAL A 3 0.40 22.87 15.89
N VAL A 4 -0.85 22.74 15.43
CA VAL A 4 -1.23 21.82 14.34
C VAL A 4 -0.82 22.35 12.97
N THR A 5 -0.86 23.66 12.75
CA THR A 5 -0.33 24.30 11.53
C THR A 5 1.15 23.93 11.31
N ARG A 6 1.94 23.87 12.39
CA ARG A 6 3.33 23.39 12.35
C ARG A 6 3.46 21.91 12.00
N ILE A 7 2.54 21.05 12.46
CA ILE A 7 2.54 19.62 12.12
C ILE A 7 2.22 19.44 10.62
N VAL A 8 1.22 20.18 10.11
CA VAL A 8 0.87 20.20 8.68
C VAL A 8 2.04 20.71 7.83
N ASP A 9 2.75 21.75 8.28
CA ASP A 9 3.93 22.28 7.58
C ASP A 9 5.12 21.32 7.56
N VAL A 10 5.35 20.60 8.67
CA VAL A 10 6.40 19.56 8.76
C VAL A 10 6.08 18.38 7.84
N ILE A 11 4.80 18.01 7.71
CA ILE A 11 4.35 16.96 6.77
C ILE A 11 4.49 17.46 5.32
N ASN A 12 4.09 18.72 5.03
CA ASN A 12 4.19 19.31 3.69
C ASN A 12 5.63 19.42 3.19
N SER A 13 6.60 19.79 4.03
CA SER A 13 7.98 19.99 3.57
C SER A 13 8.72 18.67 3.27
N ASN A 14 8.28 17.55 3.85
CA ASN A 14 9.07 16.32 3.87
C ASN A 14 8.35 15.07 3.36
N LEU A 15 7.02 15.02 3.25
CA LEU A 15 6.33 13.78 2.89
C LEU A 15 6.71 13.29 1.48
N ASN A 16 6.73 14.17 0.48
CA ASN A 16 7.10 13.80 -0.88
C ASN A 16 8.57 13.35 -0.97
N ALA A 17 9.48 14.10 -0.34
CA ALA A 17 10.91 13.77 -0.31
C ALA A 17 11.24 12.50 0.50
N ALA A 18 10.46 12.23 1.56
CA ALA A 18 10.59 11.03 2.37
C ALA A 18 10.01 9.80 1.66
N LEU A 19 8.87 9.95 0.96
CA LEU A 19 8.27 8.88 0.16
C LEU A 19 9.17 8.48 -1.03
N ASP A 20 9.84 9.43 -1.66
CA ASP A 20 10.77 9.16 -2.77
C ASP A 20 12.04 8.42 -2.33
N LYS A 21 12.41 8.51 -1.05
CA LYS A 21 13.58 7.83 -0.47
C LYS A 21 13.24 6.58 0.33
N ALA A 22 11.96 6.32 0.60
CA ALA A 22 11.52 5.18 1.39
C ALA A 22 11.65 3.88 0.60
N GLU A 23 12.25 2.85 1.20
CA GLU A 23 12.29 1.50 0.61
C GLU A 23 10.88 0.89 0.47
N GLN A 24 9.92 1.30 1.31
CA GLN A 24 8.53 0.80 1.31
C GLN A 24 7.51 1.97 1.42
N PRO A 25 7.28 2.73 0.33
CA PRO A 25 6.43 3.92 0.34
C PRO A 25 4.96 3.61 0.69
N GLU A 26 4.49 2.41 0.37
CA GLU A 26 3.10 1.98 0.63
C GLU A 26 2.80 1.76 2.13
N LYS A 27 3.78 1.26 2.91
CA LYS A 27 3.63 1.18 4.37
C LYS A 27 3.78 2.54 5.02
N MET A 28 4.69 3.38 4.50
CA MET A 28 4.92 4.70 5.07
C MET A 28 3.68 5.59 4.96
N ILE A 29 3.04 5.63 3.79
CA ILE A 29 1.81 6.41 3.59
C ILE A 29 0.64 5.90 4.46
N ARG A 30 0.56 4.59 4.71
CA ARG A 30 -0.44 4.01 5.64
C ARG A 30 -0.26 4.52 7.06
N LEU A 31 0.97 4.55 7.56
CA LEU A 31 1.28 5.07 8.89
C LEU A 31 0.95 6.56 8.99
N VAL A 32 1.32 7.35 7.98
CA VAL A 32 0.99 8.78 7.94
C VAL A 32 -0.53 9.02 7.94
N ILE A 33 -1.30 8.23 7.20
CA ILE A 33 -2.77 8.33 7.22
C ILE A 33 -3.31 8.02 8.62
N GLN A 34 -2.80 6.98 9.28
CA GLN A 34 -3.21 6.63 10.64
C GLN A 34 -2.87 7.75 11.63
N ASP A 35 -1.66 8.30 11.59
CA ASP A 35 -1.22 9.38 12.48
C ASP A 35 -2.07 10.65 12.25
N LEU A 36 -2.41 10.96 10.99
CA LEU A 36 -3.32 12.05 10.64
C LEU A 36 -4.74 11.80 11.14
N GLU A 37 -5.24 10.56 11.06
CA GLU A 37 -6.56 10.17 11.55
C GLU A 37 -6.64 10.29 13.09
N GLU A 38 -5.62 9.81 13.80
CA GLU A 38 -5.51 9.93 15.27
C GLU A 38 -5.44 11.40 15.70
N THR A 39 -4.57 12.18 15.06
CA THR A 39 -4.45 13.62 15.32
C THR A 39 -5.78 14.34 15.05
N LEU A 40 -6.49 13.98 13.98
CA LEU A 40 -7.79 14.57 13.67
C LEU A 40 -8.84 14.27 14.74
N VAL A 41 -8.84 13.05 15.29
CA VAL A 41 -9.72 12.67 16.41
C VAL A 41 -9.38 13.50 17.65
N ASP A 42 -8.10 13.64 17.97
CA ASP A 42 -7.64 14.42 19.12
C ASP A 42 -8.02 15.89 18.99
N VAL A 43 -7.74 16.52 17.85
CA VAL A 43 -8.06 17.92 17.62
C VAL A 43 -9.58 18.15 17.69
N ARG A 44 -10.40 17.23 17.15
CA ARG A 44 -11.87 17.30 17.29
C ARG A 44 -12.34 17.16 18.74
N SER A 45 -11.70 16.30 19.54
CA SER A 45 -11.98 16.18 20.97
C SER A 45 -11.67 17.48 21.72
N HIS A 46 -10.55 18.14 21.39
CA HIS A 46 -10.21 19.45 21.94
C HIS A 46 -11.24 20.51 21.50
N ALA A 47 -11.61 20.55 20.22
CA ALA A 47 -12.66 21.44 19.71
C ALA A 47 -13.98 21.26 20.48
N ALA A 48 -14.38 20.02 20.73
CA ALA A 48 -15.60 19.72 21.48
C ALA A 48 -15.55 20.27 22.92
N LYS A 49 -14.40 20.18 23.59
CA LYS A 49 -14.19 20.76 24.93
C LYS A 49 -14.33 22.29 24.90
N TYR A 50 -13.67 22.97 23.96
CA TYR A 50 -13.77 24.42 23.81
C TYR A 50 -15.19 24.87 23.42
N ILE A 51 -15.92 24.10 22.60
CA ILE A 51 -17.33 24.39 22.28
C ILE A 51 -18.19 24.29 23.54
N ALA A 52 -17.96 23.27 24.37
CA ALA A 52 -18.69 23.10 25.63
C ALA A 52 -18.38 24.24 26.61
N GLU A 53 -17.11 24.64 26.71
CA GLU A 53 -16.67 25.79 27.50
C GLU A 53 -17.31 27.10 27.01
N ASN A 54 -17.28 27.37 25.71
CA ASN A 54 -17.94 28.56 25.14
C ASN A 54 -19.44 28.57 25.48
N LYS A 55 -20.14 27.44 25.30
CA LYS A 55 -21.56 27.33 25.68
C LYS A 55 -21.79 27.57 27.19
N SER A 56 -20.87 27.12 28.04
CA SER A 56 -20.94 27.37 29.47
C SER A 56 -20.79 28.87 29.77
N LEU A 57 -19.78 29.52 29.20
CA LEU A 57 -19.55 30.96 29.36
C LEU A 57 -20.73 31.79 28.85
N VAL A 58 -21.28 31.45 27.68
CA VAL A 58 -22.48 32.11 27.13
C VAL A 58 -23.68 31.97 28.07
N ARG A 59 -23.89 30.81 28.71
CA ARG A 59 -24.96 30.66 29.72
C ARG A 59 -24.71 31.50 30.96
N VAL A 60 -23.46 31.56 31.43
CA VAL A 60 -23.07 32.42 32.57
C VAL A 60 -23.31 33.89 32.23
N LYS A 61 -22.94 34.32 31.03
CA LYS A 61 -23.23 35.67 30.52
C LYS A 61 -24.73 35.96 30.53
N GLN A 62 -25.55 35.07 29.97
CA GLN A 62 -27.01 35.22 29.93
C GLN A 62 -27.61 35.35 31.35
N GLN A 63 -27.13 34.54 32.30
CA GLN A 63 -27.58 34.65 33.69
C GLN A 63 -27.18 35.99 34.32
N ALA A 64 -25.95 36.45 34.09
CA ALA A 64 -25.49 37.75 34.58
C ALA A 64 -26.28 38.91 33.94
N GLU A 65 -26.64 38.84 32.66
CA GLU A 65 -27.51 39.82 32.00
C GLU A 65 -28.92 39.87 32.64
N LEU A 66 -29.48 38.71 32.98
CA LEU A 66 -30.74 38.63 33.73
C LEU A 66 -30.61 39.23 35.13
N ASP A 67 -29.51 38.98 35.83
CA ASP A 67 -29.26 39.53 37.16
C ASP A 67 -29.14 41.06 37.12
N VAL A 68 -28.53 41.63 36.07
CA VAL A 68 -28.50 43.08 35.84
C VAL A 68 -29.92 43.65 35.72
N GLN A 69 -30.81 43.00 34.96
CA GLN A 69 -32.21 43.41 34.85
C GLN A 69 -32.94 43.28 36.19
N ASN A 70 -32.75 42.17 36.90
CA ASN A 70 -33.36 41.95 38.22
C ASN A 70 -32.93 43.02 39.24
N TRP A 71 -31.66 43.45 39.22
CA TRP A 71 -31.18 44.53 40.09
C TRP A 71 -31.76 45.89 39.70
N LEU A 72 -31.95 46.14 38.41
CA LEU A 72 -32.61 47.34 37.91
C LEU A 72 -34.06 47.40 38.38
N GLU A 73 -34.84 46.32 38.20
CA GLU A 73 -36.23 46.23 38.68
C GLU A 73 -36.32 46.44 40.20
N LYS A 74 -35.41 45.83 40.97
CA LYS A 74 -35.35 46.04 42.43
C LYS A 74 -35.07 47.50 42.79
N ALA A 75 -34.20 48.18 42.04
CA ALA A 75 -33.92 49.60 42.24
C ALA A 75 -35.14 50.47 41.94
N GLU A 76 -35.87 50.17 40.85
CA GLU A 76 -37.12 50.86 40.49
C GLU A 76 -38.21 50.69 41.56
N VAL A 77 -38.41 49.47 42.06
CA VAL A 77 -39.37 49.18 43.13
C VAL A 77 -38.97 49.89 44.43
N ALA A 78 -37.68 49.97 44.75
CA ALA A 78 -37.20 50.69 45.93
C ALA A 78 -37.47 52.20 45.81
N LEU A 79 -37.26 52.80 44.63
CA LEU A 79 -37.59 54.20 44.37
C LEU A 79 -39.09 54.48 44.46
N GLN A 80 -39.94 53.60 43.93
CA GLN A 80 -41.41 53.73 44.06
C GLN A 80 -41.88 53.72 45.51
N LYS A 81 -41.12 53.08 46.41
CA LYS A 81 -41.38 53.02 47.85
C LYS A 81 -40.61 54.09 48.64
N GLU A 82 -40.03 55.08 47.95
CA GLU A 82 -39.26 56.19 48.54
C GLU A 82 -38.05 55.72 49.38
N ARG A 83 -37.52 54.52 49.11
CA ARG A 83 -36.33 53.96 49.77
C ARG A 83 -35.10 54.12 48.90
N GLU A 84 -34.58 55.34 48.85
CA GLU A 84 -33.39 55.68 48.04
C GLU A 84 -32.11 54.94 48.46
N ASP A 85 -31.99 54.61 49.75
CA ASP A 85 -30.89 53.84 50.31
C ASP A 85 -30.79 52.44 49.69
N LEU A 86 -31.92 51.73 49.61
CA LEU A 86 -32.01 50.42 48.96
C LEU A 86 -31.84 50.51 47.44
N ALA A 87 -32.36 51.56 46.80
CA ALA A 87 -32.16 51.79 45.38
C ALA A 87 -30.67 51.97 45.03
N LYS A 88 -29.94 52.76 45.83
CA LYS A 88 -28.48 52.95 45.66
C LYS A 88 -27.73 51.63 45.84
N GLN A 89 -28.07 50.82 46.84
CA GLN A 89 -27.45 49.51 47.03
C GLN A 89 -27.71 48.57 45.85
N ALA A 90 -28.94 48.51 45.34
CA ALA A 90 -29.27 47.70 44.16
C ALA A 90 -28.48 48.14 42.91
N LEU A 91 -28.29 49.44 42.71
CA LEU A 91 -27.48 49.98 41.61
C LEU A 91 -25.98 49.67 41.77
N ILE A 92 -25.46 49.64 42.99
CA ILE A 92 -24.08 49.22 43.26
C ILE A 92 -23.89 47.74 42.89
N GLU A 93 -24.81 46.86 43.29
CA GLU A 93 -24.74 45.43 42.91
C GLU A 93 -24.91 45.23 41.41
N LYS A 94 -25.82 45.97 40.76
CA LYS A 94 -25.94 46.01 39.29
C LYS A 94 -24.60 46.35 38.63
N SER A 95 -23.95 47.42 39.08
CA SER A 95 -22.67 47.87 38.53
C SER A 95 -21.55 46.82 38.67
N LYS A 96 -21.54 46.05 39.78
CA LYS A 96 -20.58 44.95 39.95
C LYS A 96 -20.82 43.82 38.95
N VAL A 97 -22.08 43.43 38.74
CA VAL A 97 -22.43 42.39 37.74
C VAL A 97 -22.11 42.88 36.33
N GLU A 98 -22.41 44.14 36.00
CA GLU A 98 -22.04 44.76 34.72
C GLU A 98 -20.52 44.77 34.48
N ALA A 99 -19.72 45.04 35.51
CA ALA A 99 -18.26 44.95 35.39
C ALA A 99 -17.79 43.51 35.10
N SER A 100 -18.45 42.51 35.70
CA SER A 100 -18.15 41.08 35.45
C SER A 100 -18.58 40.61 34.05
N LEU A 101 -19.62 41.21 33.47
CA LEU A 101 -20.04 40.90 32.10
C LEU A 101 -18.95 41.25 31.08
N GLY A 102 -18.21 42.33 31.31
CA GLY A 102 -17.08 42.72 30.48
C GLY A 102 -15.97 41.67 30.45
N SER A 103 -15.62 41.09 31.61
CA SER A 103 -14.62 40.01 31.66
C SER A 103 -15.13 38.71 31.04
N ILE A 104 -16.40 38.33 31.29
CA ILE A 104 -16.99 37.13 30.69
C ILE A 104 -17.04 37.27 29.16
N GLN A 105 -17.36 38.46 28.64
CA GLN A 105 -17.37 38.72 27.21
C GLN A 105 -15.96 38.58 26.59
N ALA A 106 -14.94 39.10 27.25
CA ALA A 106 -13.55 38.94 26.79
C ALA A 106 -13.10 37.47 26.81
N GLU A 107 -13.52 36.69 27.81
CA GLU A 107 -13.26 35.25 27.86
C GLU A 107 -13.95 34.49 26.72
N ILE A 108 -15.21 34.81 26.42
CA ILE A 108 -15.94 34.24 25.27
C ILE A 108 -15.19 34.53 23.97
N GLU A 109 -14.79 35.77 23.74
CA GLU A 109 -14.06 36.17 22.53
C GLU A 109 -12.72 35.44 22.41
N ALA A 110 -12.00 35.25 23.52
CA ALA A 110 -10.75 34.49 23.52
C ALA A 110 -10.98 33.02 23.15
N VAL A 111 -12.01 32.38 23.71
CA VAL A 111 -12.37 31.00 23.38
C VAL A 111 -12.83 30.86 21.92
N GLU A 112 -13.61 31.82 21.41
CA GLU A 112 -14.04 31.85 20.01
C GLU A 112 -12.86 32.00 19.04
N GLN A 113 -11.89 32.86 19.36
CA GLN A 113 -10.65 32.97 18.58
C GLN A 113 -9.90 31.64 18.55
N GLN A 114 -9.78 30.97 19.70
CA GLN A 114 -9.13 29.67 19.79
C GLN A 114 -9.89 28.59 18.99
N LEU A 115 -11.22 28.60 19.01
CA LEU A 115 -12.06 27.70 18.22
C LEU A 115 -11.90 27.93 16.72
N ASN A 116 -11.76 29.17 16.27
CA ASN A 116 -11.52 29.48 14.86
C ASN A 116 -10.20 28.86 14.39
N VAL A 117 -9.13 29.04 15.16
CA VAL A 117 -7.81 28.43 14.87
C VAL A 117 -7.91 26.91 14.81
N ILE A 118 -8.59 26.28 15.78
CA ILE A 118 -8.78 24.83 15.79
C ILE A 118 -9.59 24.36 14.57
N THR A 119 -10.58 25.14 14.13
CA THR A 119 -11.41 24.81 12.98
C THR A 119 -10.63 24.87 11.67
N GLU A 120 -9.77 25.89 11.51
CA GLU A 120 -8.83 25.99 10.40
C GLU A 120 -7.85 24.80 10.39
N ASP A 121 -7.31 24.45 11.56
CA ASP A 121 -6.40 23.31 11.74
C ASP A 121 -7.10 21.97 11.36
N ILE A 122 -8.38 21.79 11.73
CA ILE A 122 -9.18 20.62 11.33
C ILE A 122 -9.34 20.56 9.80
N ALA A 123 -9.67 21.69 9.17
CA ALA A 123 -9.86 21.75 7.73
C ALA A 123 -8.56 21.40 6.98
N ALA A 124 -7.42 21.95 7.43
CA ALA A 124 -6.12 21.64 6.89
C ALA A 124 -5.75 20.15 7.04
N LEU A 125 -6.00 19.55 8.22
CA LEU A 125 -5.78 18.12 8.45
C LEU A 125 -6.64 17.24 7.53
N GLN A 126 -7.91 17.62 7.32
CA GLN A 126 -8.81 16.89 6.43
C GLN A 126 -8.32 16.94 4.97
N GLU A 127 -7.87 18.10 4.50
CA GLU A 127 -7.28 18.24 3.16
C GLU A 127 -6.01 17.39 3.01
N LYS A 128 -5.12 17.39 4.01
CA LYS A 128 -3.92 16.54 3.97
C LYS A 128 -4.26 15.05 3.96
N LEU A 129 -5.28 14.66 4.71
CA LEU A 129 -5.72 13.27 4.76
C LEU A 129 -6.32 12.82 3.43
N THR A 130 -7.07 13.68 2.72
CA THR A 130 -7.57 13.35 1.38
C THR A 130 -6.43 13.24 0.36
N GLU A 131 -5.45 14.14 0.41
CA GLU A 131 -4.24 14.06 -0.41
C GLU A 131 -3.46 12.76 -0.15
N ALA A 132 -3.23 12.41 1.11
CA ALA A 132 -2.50 11.21 1.50
C ALA A 132 -3.23 9.94 1.02
N LYS A 133 -4.56 9.88 1.14
CA LYS A 133 -5.39 8.77 0.61
C LYS A 133 -5.34 8.69 -0.92
N ALA A 134 -5.35 9.82 -1.61
CA ALA A 134 -5.16 9.86 -3.06
C ALA A 134 -3.79 9.29 -3.46
N LYS A 135 -2.73 9.70 -2.75
CA LYS A 135 -1.37 9.19 -3.00
C LYS A 135 -1.24 7.70 -2.71
N GLN A 136 -1.86 7.21 -1.64
CA GLN A 136 -1.93 5.79 -1.34
C GLN A 136 -2.59 4.99 -2.48
N SER A 137 -3.71 5.48 -3.00
CA SER A 137 -4.39 4.85 -4.15
C SER A 137 -3.51 4.80 -5.40
N GLU A 138 -2.79 5.89 -5.68
CA GLU A 138 -1.83 5.96 -6.78
C GLU A 138 -0.69 4.93 -6.62
N LEU A 139 -0.10 4.86 -5.42
CA LEU A 139 0.99 3.92 -5.11
C LEU A 139 0.52 2.47 -5.23
N SER A 140 -0.65 2.13 -4.71
CA SER A 140 -1.22 0.79 -4.80
C SER A 140 -1.50 0.37 -6.25
N LYS A 141 -2.04 1.29 -7.08
CA LYS A 141 -2.21 1.03 -8.53
C LYS A 141 -0.88 0.79 -9.22
N ARG A 142 0.13 1.60 -8.91
CA ARG A 142 1.48 1.46 -9.49
C ARG A 142 2.14 0.13 -9.12
N GLU A 143 1.94 -0.32 -7.88
CA GLU A 143 2.39 -1.63 -7.42
C GLU A 143 1.67 -2.77 -8.18
N GLN A 144 0.35 -2.71 -8.31
CA GLN A 144 -0.43 -3.70 -9.06
C GLN A 144 0.02 -3.80 -10.53
N VAL A 145 0.24 -2.66 -11.19
CA VAL A 145 0.74 -2.61 -12.57
C VAL A 145 2.14 -3.22 -12.66
N SER A 146 3.03 -2.89 -11.71
CA SER A 146 4.40 -3.41 -11.67
C SER A 146 4.41 -4.93 -11.43
N ALA A 147 3.59 -5.41 -10.48
CA ALA A 147 3.44 -6.83 -10.18
C ALA A 147 2.86 -7.60 -11.38
N THR A 148 1.85 -7.03 -12.06
CA THR A 148 1.27 -7.64 -13.27
C THR A 148 2.28 -7.70 -14.40
N ARG A 149 3.06 -6.63 -14.60
CA ARG A 149 4.15 -6.61 -15.60
C ARG A 149 5.24 -7.64 -15.28
N LEU A 150 5.58 -7.82 -14.01
CA LEU A 150 6.58 -8.79 -13.57
C LEU A 150 6.08 -10.23 -13.76
N LYS A 151 4.82 -10.50 -13.41
CA LYS A 151 4.15 -11.79 -13.68
C LYS A 151 4.07 -12.07 -15.19
N ALA A 152 3.68 -11.09 -16.00
CA ALA A 152 3.64 -11.26 -17.46
C ALA A 152 5.03 -11.57 -18.04
N LYS A 153 6.09 -10.92 -17.52
CA LYS A 153 7.48 -11.22 -17.91
C LYS A 153 7.94 -12.61 -17.46
N GLN A 154 7.51 -13.07 -16.28
CA GLN A 154 7.78 -14.42 -15.79
C GLN A 154 7.09 -15.46 -16.66
N VAL A 155 5.78 -15.31 -16.93
CA VAL A 155 5.01 -16.21 -17.80
C VAL A 155 5.60 -16.25 -19.22
N TYR A 156 5.98 -15.09 -19.78
CA TYR A 156 6.62 -15.03 -21.09
C TYR A 156 7.97 -15.77 -21.11
N ARG A 157 8.77 -15.62 -20.04
CA ARG A 157 10.05 -16.34 -19.89
C ARG A 157 9.83 -17.85 -19.76
N GLU A 158 8.86 -18.28 -18.95
CA GLU A 158 8.51 -19.69 -18.76
C GLU A 158 8.00 -20.33 -20.05
N SER A 159 7.12 -19.65 -20.79
CA SER A 159 6.62 -20.09 -22.09
C SER A 159 7.76 -20.26 -23.11
N ASN A 160 8.69 -19.30 -23.18
CA ASN A 160 9.83 -19.38 -24.09
C ASN A 160 10.82 -20.49 -23.68
N LEU A 161 11.01 -20.74 -22.38
CA LEU A 161 11.79 -21.88 -21.90
C LEU A 161 11.15 -23.22 -22.26
N GLN A 162 9.83 -23.37 -22.09
CA GLN A 162 9.11 -24.59 -22.47
C GLN A 162 9.19 -24.85 -23.98
N GLU A 163 9.09 -23.81 -24.81
CA GLU A 163 9.23 -23.95 -26.26
C GLU A 163 10.66 -24.39 -26.65
N LEU A 164 11.68 -23.81 -26.00
CA LEU A 164 13.08 -24.19 -26.20
C LEU A 164 13.34 -25.64 -25.76
N GLU A 165 12.76 -26.07 -24.65
CA GLU A 165 12.85 -27.44 -24.15
C GLU A 165 12.22 -28.43 -25.13
N GLN A 166 11.04 -28.12 -25.70
CA GLN A 166 10.42 -28.95 -26.73
C GLN A 166 11.25 -29.01 -28.02
N GLN A 167 11.89 -27.91 -28.43
CA GLN A 167 12.83 -27.92 -29.57
C GLN A 167 14.06 -28.78 -29.27
N TYR A 168 14.65 -28.65 -28.07
CA TYR A 168 15.77 -29.48 -27.64
C TYR A 168 15.42 -30.97 -27.64
N GLN A 169 14.26 -31.36 -27.10
CA GLN A 169 13.75 -32.74 -27.13
C GLN A 169 13.50 -33.27 -28.55
N ARG A 170 13.17 -32.40 -29.52
CA ARG A 170 13.10 -32.79 -30.94
C ARG A 170 14.48 -33.03 -31.54
N VAL A 171 15.47 -32.22 -31.17
CA VAL A 171 16.87 -32.41 -31.61
C VAL A 171 17.43 -33.70 -31.03
N LEU A 172 17.25 -33.97 -29.73
CA LEU A 172 17.68 -35.22 -29.10
C LEU A 172 17.08 -36.45 -29.81
N ARG A 173 15.75 -36.48 -30.01
CA ARG A 173 15.11 -37.59 -30.75
C ARG A 173 15.62 -37.75 -32.18
N LYS A 174 16.05 -36.67 -32.83
CA LYS A 174 16.62 -36.73 -34.18
C LYS A 174 18.04 -37.30 -34.14
N ILE A 175 18.84 -36.92 -33.13
CA ILE A 175 20.17 -37.49 -32.90
C ILE A 175 20.04 -38.98 -32.57
N ASP A 176 19.19 -39.36 -31.61
CA ASP A 176 18.95 -40.76 -31.23
C ASP A 176 18.54 -41.61 -32.44
N ARG A 177 17.70 -41.06 -33.33
CA ARG A 177 17.29 -41.74 -34.55
C ARG A 177 18.43 -41.91 -35.54
N VAL A 178 19.28 -40.90 -35.72
CA VAL A 178 20.45 -40.98 -36.60
C VAL A 178 21.48 -41.95 -36.03
N GLU A 179 21.68 -41.95 -34.72
CA GLU A 179 22.53 -42.93 -34.02
C GLU A 179 21.97 -44.35 -34.18
N SER A 180 20.66 -44.53 -34.00
CA SER A 180 20.01 -45.82 -34.22
C SER A 180 20.08 -46.29 -35.68
N GLU A 181 19.94 -45.39 -36.65
CA GLU A 181 20.11 -45.68 -38.08
C GLU A 181 21.57 -46.07 -38.40
N TYR A 182 22.55 -45.42 -37.75
CA TYR A 182 23.96 -45.76 -37.84
C TYR A 182 24.28 -47.13 -37.23
N GLU A 183 23.80 -47.40 -36.01
CA GLU A 183 23.95 -48.71 -35.35
C GLU A 183 23.29 -49.83 -36.15
N ALA A 184 22.10 -49.59 -36.71
CA ALA A 184 21.43 -50.56 -37.57
C ALA A 184 22.23 -50.83 -38.86
N HIS A 185 22.84 -49.80 -39.45
CA HIS A 185 23.70 -49.95 -40.62
C HIS A 185 25.00 -50.71 -40.29
N ASP A 186 25.62 -50.44 -39.14
CA ASP A 186 26.82 -51.14 -38.68
C ASP A 186 26.53 -52.62 -38.38
N LEU A 187 25.39 -52.91 -37.74
CA LEU A 187 24.94 -54.27 -37.46
C LEU A 187 24.57 -55.04 -38.75
N ALA A 188 23.93 -54.38 -39.72
CA ALA A 188 23.62 -54.97 -41.02
C ALA A 188 24.90 -55.26 -41.82
N SER A 189 25.86 -54.32 -41.83
CA SER A 189 27.17 -54.48 -42.49
C SER A 189 27.98 -55.61 -41.87
N SER A 190 27.93 -55.75 -40.54
CA SER A 190 28.58 -56.83 -39.79
C SER A 190 27.97 -58.21 -40.13
N ASN A 191 26.64 -58.28 -40.25
CA ASN A 191 25.94 -59.52 -40.64
C ASN A 191 26.23 -59.95 -42.09
N ASP A 192 26.32 -59.01 -43.04
CA ASP A 192 26.71 -59.34 -44.43
C ASP A 192 28.15 -59.86 -44.49
N SER A 193 29.06 -59.31 -43.70
CA SER A 193 30.46 -59.79 -43.63
C SER A 193 30.59 -61.20 -43.04
N LEU A 194 29.78 -61.54 -42.03
CA LEU A 194 29.77 -62.88 -41.43
C LEU A 194 29.13 -63.91 -42.35
N ARG A 195 28.01 -63.56 -43.00
CA ARG A 195 27.31 -64.44 -43.93
C ARG A 195 28.18 -64.76 -45.16
N SER A 196 28.86 -63.76 -45.72
CA SER A 196 29.84 -63.95 -46.80
C SER A 196 30.99 -64.87 -46.38
N GLN A 197 31.51 -64.75 -45.15
CA GLN A 197 32.58 -65.62 -44.65
C GLN A 197 32.12 -67.08 -44.47
N PHE A 198 30.87 -67.32 -44.09
CA PHE A 198 30.31 -68.68 -44.02
C PHE A 198 30.08 -69.29 -45.40
N ASP A 199 29.61 -68.52 -46.37
CA ASP A 199 29.42 -68.99 -47.75
C ASP A 199 30.77 -69.35 -48.40
N ASP A 200 31.83 -68.57 -48.16
CA ASP A 200 33.19 -68.88 -48.64
C ASP A 200 33.76 -70.16 -48.00
N LEU A 201 33.47 -70.42 -46.72
CA LEU A 201 33.88 -71.66 -46.06
C LEU A 201 33.17 -72.89 -46.64
N LEU A 202 31.87 -72.79 -46.92
CA LEU A 202 31.10 -73.87 -47.54
C LEU A 202 31.55 -74.12 -49.00
N ALA A 203 31.92 -73.07 -49.74
CA ALA A 203 32.50 -73.21 -51.07
C ALA A 203 33.85 -73.93 -51.03
N ASN A 204 34.70 -73.61 -50.04
CA ASN A 204 36.01 -74.25 -49.86
C ASN A 204 35.90 -75.73 -49.45
N GLU A 205 34.96 -76.10 -48.58
CA GLU A 205 34.73 -77.52 -48.23
C GLU A 205 34.29 -78.37 -49.43
N ASN A 206 33.45 -77.83 -50.31
CA ASN A 206 33.02 -78.54 -51.52
C ASN A 206 34.18 -78.66 -52.53
N LEU A 207 35.00 -77.63 -52.66
CA LEU A 207 36.21 -77.64 -53.49
C LEU A 207 37.24 -78.67 -52.98
N GLU A 208 37.45 -78.80 -51.67
CA GLU A 208 38.34 -79.83 -51.12
C GLU A 208 37.79 -81.26 -51.31
N LYS A 209 36.47 -81.45 -51.22
CA LYS A 209 35.83 -82.74 -51.54
C LYS A 209 36.01 -83.12 -53.01
N GLU A 210 35.89 -82.17 -53.94
CA GLU A 210 36.16 -82.43 -55.36
C GLU A 210 37.65 -82.67 -55.65
N MET A 211 38.55 -81.93 -54.99
CA MET A 211 40.01 -82.06 -55.14
C MET A 211 40.52 -83.42 -54.59
N SER A 212 39.95 -83.90 -53.48
CA SER A 212 40.27 -85.22 -52.92
C SER A 212 39.76 -86.37 -53.81
N ALA A 213 38.57 -86.22 -54.41
CA ALA A 213 38.06 -87.16 -55.41
C ALA A 213 38.92 -87.18 -56.69
N LEU A 214 39.43 -86.02 -57.13
CA LEU A 214 40.37 -85.91 -58.25
C LEU A 214 41.73 -86.55 -57.92
N LYS A 215 42.27 -86.35 -56.71
CA LYS A 215 43.50 -87.02 -56.26
C LYS A 215 43.35 -88.54 -56.20
N GLN A 216 42.20 -89.06 -55.76
CA GLN A 216 41.92 -90.50 -55.81
C GLN A 216 41.82 -91.05 -57.23
N LYS A 217 41.33 -90.25 -58.19
CA LYS A 217 41.32 -90.64 -59.62
C LYS A 217 42.71 -90.65 -60.25
N VAL A 218 43.58 -89.70 -59.90
CA VAL A 218 44.95 -89.61 -60.43
C VAL A 218 45.89 -90.65 -59.79
N ALA A 219 45.64 -91.07 -58.55
CA ALA A 219 46.42 -92.13 -57.89
C ALA A 219 46.06 -93.56 -58.34
N ASN A 220 44.96 -93.73 -59.08
CA ASN A 220 44.48 -95.02 -59.61
C ASN A 220 44.59 -95.11 -61.16
N ALA A 221 45.44 -94.29 -61.78
CA ALA A 221 45.81 -94.34 -63.19
C ALA A 221 47.30 -94.63 -63.33
#